data_AF-A0ABD5PLN4-F1
#
_entry.id   AF-A0ABD5PLN4-F1
#
_cell.length_a   1.000
_cell.length_b   1.000
_cell.length_c   1.000
_cell.angle_alpha   90.00
_cell.angle_beta   90.00
_cell.angle_gamma   90.00
#
_symmetry.space_group_name_H-M   'P 1'
#
loop_
_entity.id
_entity.type
_entity.pdbx_description
1 polymer ?
#
loop_
_entity_poly.entity_id
_entity_poly.type
_entity_poly.pdbx_seq_one_letter_code
_entity_poly.pdbx_strand_id
1 'polypeptide(L)'
;MDWEAPADAWYVFLAVSIVSAALAGVVLSLPTGPPPDATQAANTIERVSGSSTEASATWKYEADTIRIDGPTIELENEHGTDRASTAYGVVVPVNETDRLINITHGAEFEDEYETELDDGDTHAFETFLSDLEDEYQKNSGEPMVASGELVVRQISIDPNVDEVENEHESAELEVTETSRFGNIREVTLSYDGIDGRSIELELEGSYTTGTDLHYEKSRTFSTGSGSIVISDISSPKANFAGDPPLDFSVEYEDGSWGGTGLNVGTTLTWDNEVERSADLDDDAPFVEYRDSTGEYHVTIVTV
;
A
#
# COMPACT_ATOMS: atom_id res chain seq x y z
N MET A 1 52.92 -35.04 71.63
CA MET A 1 52.53 -34.02 70.64
C MET A 1 51.77 -34.77 69.58
N ASP A 2 50.44 -34.77 69.69
CA ASP A 2 49.60 -35.35 68.65
C ASP A 2 49.83 -34.54 67.38
N TRP A 3 50.35 -35.21 66.36
CA TRP A 3 50.39 -34.68 65.01
C TRP A 3 48.98 -34.83 64.48
N GLU A 4 48.13 -33.83 64.74
CA GLU A 4 46.98 -33.55 63.89
C GLU A 4 47.56 -33.35 62.49
N ALA A 5 47.60 -34.43 61.71
CA ALA A 5 47.94 -34.38 60.31
C ALA A 5 47.06 -33.28 59.69
N PRO A 6 47.58 -32.43 58.78
CA PRO A 6 46.78 -31.38 58.18
C PRO A 6 45.83 -32.03 57.18
N ALA A 7 44.81 -32.71 57.69
CA ALA A 7 43.62 -33.12 56.95
C ALA A 7 42.99 -31.90 56.25
N ASP A 8 43.30 -30.68 56.72
CA ASP A 8 42.85 -29.41 56.16
C ASP A 8 43.49 -29.02 54.82
N ALA A 9 44.71 -29.47 54.49
CA ALA A 9 45.44 -28.90 53.34
C ALA A 9 44.76 -29.19 51.98
N TRP A 10 44.16 -30.38 51.83
CA TRP A 10 43.48 -30.76 50.58
C TRP A 10 42.08 -30.15 50.49
N TYR A 11 41.36 -29.99 51.61
CA TYR A 11 40.08 -29.27 51.65
C TYR A 11 40.28 -27.80 51.31
N VAL A 12 41.34 -27.16 51.82
CA VAL A 12 41.70 -25.78 51.46
C VAL A 12 42.03 -25.68 49.96
N PHE A 13 42.83 -26.60 49.42
CA PHE A 13 43.14 -26.60 47.99
C PHE A 13 41.88 -26.75 47.12
N LEU A 14 40.97 -27.66 47.47
CA LEU A 14 39.72 -27.86 46.77
C LEU A 14 38.82 -26.61 46.87
N ALA A 15 38.68 -26.04 48.07
CA ALA A 15 37.90 -24.82 48.28
C ALA A 15 38.45 -23.64 47.46
N VAL A 16 39.77 -23.43 47.45
CA VAL A 16 40.42 -22.39 46.64
C VAL A 16 40.19 -22.64 45.15
N SER A 17 40.32 -23.88 44.68
CA SER A 17 40.10 -24.22 43.27
C SER A 17 38.67 -23.93 42.84
N ILE A 18 37.68 -24.26 43.67
CA ILE A 18 36.26 -23.97 43.41
C ILE A 18 36.02 -22.45 43.37
N VAL A 19 36.56 -21.70 44.33
CA VAL A 19 36.44 -20.24 44.38
C VAL A 19 37.12 -19.58 43.18
N SER A 20 38.32 -20.03 42.78
CA SER A 20 39.01 -19.51 41.60
C SER A 20 38.26 -19.82 40.31
N ALA A 21 37.70 -21.03 40.16
CA ALA A 21 36.87 -21.37 39.01
C ALA A 21 35.58 -20.54 38.98
N ALA A 22 34.95 -20.30 40.13
CA ALA A 22 33.78 -19.44 40.24
C ALA A 22 34.10 -17.98 39.87
N LEU A 23 35.21 -17.43 40.38
CA LEU A 23 35.67 -16.08 40.03
C LEU A 23 36.05 -15.96 38.55
N ALA A 24 36.72 -16.98 37.99
CA ALA A 24 37.02 -17.02 36.57
C ALA A 24 35.74 -17.06 35.72
N GLY A 25 34.74 -17.85 36.13
CA GLY A 25 33.43 -17.87 35.48
C GLY A 25 32.75 -16.50 35.48
N VAL A 26 32.81 -15.77 36.61
CA VAL A 26 32.26 -14.41 36.71
C VAL A 26 33.01 -13.43 35.81
N VAL A 27 34.35 -13.48 35.79
CA VAL A 27 35.15 -12.59 34.94
C VAL A 27 34.89 -12.87 33.46
N LEU A 28 34.74 -14.14 33.08
CA LEU A 28 34.43 -14.56 31.70
C LEU A 28 32.98 -14.26 31.29
N SER A 29 32.07 -14.03 32.24
CA SER A 29 30.68 -13.63 31.94
C SER A 29 30.48 -12.12 31.84
N LEU A 30 31.52 -11.31 32.07
CA LEU A 30 31.40 -9.85 31.90
C LEU A 30 31.45 -9.49 30.41
N PRO A 31 30.63 -8.52 29.95
CA PRO A 31 30.68 -8.01 28.58
C PRO A 31 32.09 -7.52 28.25
N THR A 32 32.62 -7.97 27.10
CA THR A 32 33.95 -7.56 26.62
C THR A 32 33.94 -6.26 25.82
N GLY A 33 32.76 -5.75 25.48
CA GLY A 33 32.55 -4.48 24.79
C GLY A 33 31.34 -3.73 25.35
N PRO A 34 31.12 -2.49 24.89
CA PRO A 34 29.90 -1.75 25.20
C PRO A 34 28.69 -2.30 24.39
N PRO A 35 27.46 -2.09 24.86
CA PRO A 35 26.28 -2.25 24.00
C PRO A 35 26.35 -1.29 22.80
N PRO A 36 25.59 -1.56 21.72
CA PRO A 36 25.53 -0.67 20.57
C PRO A 36 24.93 0.70 20.93
N ASP A 37 25.17 1.72 20.11
CA ASP A 37 24.70 3.10 20.37
C ASP A 37 23.42 3.41 19.59
N ALA A 38 22.26 3.05 20.15
CA ALA A 38 20.97 3.31 19.49
C ALA A 38 20.66 4.81 19.43
N THR A 39 21.21 5.61 20.34
CA THR A 39 21.05 7.07 20.35
C THR A 39 21.69 7.70 19.11
N GLN A 40 22.86 7.23 18.70
CA GLN A 40 23.52 7.69 17.49
C GLN A 40 22.77 7.27 16.21
N ALA A 41 22.12 6.10 16.21
CA ALA A 41 21.21 5.68 15.14
C ALA A 41 20.02 6.66 15.01
N ALA A 42 19.32 6.92 16.12
CA ALA A 42 18.19 7.85 16.18
C ALA A 42 18.58 9.25 15.71
N ASN A 43 19.70 9.79 16.21
CA ASN A 43 20.22 11.11 15.80
C ASN A 43 20.62 11.17 14.31
N THR A 44 20.94 10.03 13.69
CA THR A 44 21.27 9.96 12.26
C THR A 44 19.98 10.02 11.44
N ILE A 45 18.96 9.25 11.84
CA ILE A 45 17.63 9.30 11.22
C ILE A 45 17.01 10.69 11.37
N GLU A 46 16.94 11.24 12.58
CA GLU A 46 16.33 12.55 12.85
C GLU A 46 16.92 13.68 12.02
N ARG A 47 18.23 13.63 11.77
CA ARG A 47 18.93 14.65 10.96
C ARG A 47 18.45 14.64 9.52
N VAL A 48 18.11 13.46 8.99
CA VAL A 48 17.61 13.29 7.63
C VAL A 48 16.12 13.58 7.60
N SER A 49 15.31 12.95 8.46
CA SER A 49 13.86 13.14 8.49
C SER A 49 13.43 14.58 8.78
N GLY A 50 14.20 15.32 9.60
CA GLY A 50 13.93 16.73 9.91
C GLY A 50 14.38 17.71 8.82
N SER A 51 14.91 17.24 7.69
CA SER A 51 15.34 18.11 6.60
C SER A 51 14.16 18.66 5.81
N SER A 52 14.29 19.90 5.35
CA SER A 52 13.31 20.57 4.47
C SER A 52 13.52 20.23 2.99
N THR A 53 14.55 19.47 2.68
CA THR A 53 15.02 19.14 1.33
C THR A 53 15.59 17.73 1.39
N GLU A 54 15.67 17.06 0.24
CA GLU A 54 16.32 15.75 0.15
C GLU A 54 17.66 15.72 0.88
N ALA A 55 17.83 14.70 1.71
CA ALA A 55 18.97 14.55 2.58
C ALA A 55 19.32 13.07 2.71
N SER A 56 20.60 12.78 2.92
CA SER A 56 21.05 11.44 3.23
C SER A 56 22.12 11.46 4.30
N ALA A 57 22.20 10.38 5.08
CA ALA A 57 23.22 10.19 6.07
C ALA A 57 23.58 8.71 6.18
N THR A 58 24.86 8.45 6.45
CA THR A 58 25.38 7.11 6.67
C THR A 58 26.07 7.06 8.03
N TRP A 59 25.81 6.02 8.80
CA TRP A 59 26.45 5.77 10.08
C TRP A 59 26.81 4.30 10.25
N LYS A 60 28.06 4.02 10.62
CA LYS A 60 28.53 2.66 10.89
C LYS A 60 28.30 2.29 12.34
N TYR A 61 27.87 1.06 12.57
CA TYR A 61 27.56 0.56 13.90
C TYR A 61 27.96 -0.90 14.07
N GLU A 62 28.11 -1.32 15.33
CA GLU A 62 28.47 -2.69 15.71
C GLU A 62 27.30 -3.32 16.45
N ALA A 63 26.34 -3.82 15.68
CA ALA A 63 25.23 -4.62 16.20
C ALA A 63 25.07 -5.89 15.36
N ASP A 64 24.50 -6.92 15.98
CA ASP A 64 24.13 -8.18 15.30
C ASP A 64 22.70 -8.07 14.77
N THR A 65 21.83 -7.37 15.49
CA THR A 65 20.42 -7.19 15.15
C THR A 65 20.00 -5.74 15.35
N ILE A 66 19.11 -5.25 14.49
CA ILE A 66 18.41 -3.98 14.61
C ILE A 66 16.90 -4.22 14.52
N ARG A 67 16.11 -3.44 15.24
CA ARG A 67 14.66 -3.40 15.11
C ARG A 67 14.19 -1.95 15.12
N ILE A 68 13.36 -1.59 14.15
CA ILE A 68 12.76 -0.25 14.04
C ILE A 68 11.25 -0.43 14.16
N ASP A 69 10.65 0.12 15.22
CA ASP A 69 9.22 0.02 15.54
C ASP A 69 8.64 1.42 15.74
N GLY A 70 8.01 1.95 14.70
CA GLY A 70 7.58 3.34 14.63
C GLY A 70 8.78 4.28 14.90
N PRO A 71 8.75 5.12 15.96
CA PRO A 71 9.87 5.99 16.29
C PRO A 71 11.00 5.28 17.06
N THR A 72 10.84 4.03 17.48
CA THR A 72 11.80 3.36 18.38
C THR A 72 12.80 2.54 17.59
N ILE A 73 14.08 2.69 17.91
CA ILE A 73 15.19 1.93 17.37
C ILE A 73 15.81 1.11 18.50
N GLU A 74 15.93 -0.18 18.28
CA GLU A 74 16.61 -1.12 19.16
C GLU A 74 17.81 -1.72 18.42
N LEU A 75 18.96 -1.71 19.07
CA LEU A 75 20.17 -2.37 18.59
C LEU A 75 20.59 -3.42 19.61
N GLU A 76 20.99 -4.60 19.13
CA GLU A 76 21.46 -5.70 19.97
C GLU A 76 22.78 -6.27 19.45
N ASN A 77 23.71 -6.53 20.36
CA ASN A 77 24.92 -7.32 20.10
C ASN A 77 25.20 -8.29 21.26
N GLU A 78 26.26 -9.10 21.12
CA GLU A 78 26.72 -10.00 22.19
C GLU A 78 27.03 -9.34 23.55
N HIS A 79 27.19 -8.01 23.60
CA HIS A 79 27.46 -7.23 24.81
C HIS A 79 26.23 -6.55 25.42
N GLY A 80 25.09 -6.53 24.73
CA GLY A 80 23.81 -6.07 25.25
C GLY A 80 22.90 -5.42 24.20
N THR A 81 21.79 -4.87 24.71
CA THR A 81 20.76 -4.19 23.91
C THR A 81 20.69 -2.72 24.34
N ASP A 82 20.63 -1.80 23.37
CA ASP A 82 20.33 -0.38 23.59
C ASP A 82 19.08 0.03 22.81
N ARG A 83 18.38 1.06 23.30
CA ARG A 83 17.15 1.57 22.68
C ARG A 83 17.13 3.09 22.71
N ALA A 84 16.71 3.68 21.61
CA ALA A 84 16.44 5.11 21.49
C ALA A 84 15.15 5.34 20.70
N SER A 85 14.59 6.55 20.79
CA SER A 85 13.44 6.95 19.98
C SER A 85 13.74 8.23 19.23
N THR A 86 13.23 8.33 18.01
CA THR A 86 13.22 9.56 17.22
C THR A 86 12.10 10.49 17.69
N ALA A 87 12.32 11.79 17.55
CA ALA A 87 11.31 12.82 17.80
C ALA A 87 10.44 13.09 16.57
N TYR A 88 10.90 12.74 15.37
CA TYR A 88 10.26 13.07 14.09
C TYR A 88 10.16 11.83 13.20
N GLY A 89 8.98 11.69 12.59
CA GLY A 89 8.72 10.77 11.48
C GLY A 89 8.71 9.30 11.85
N VAL A 90 7.93 8.53 11.11
CA VAL A 90 8.12 7.09 10.96
C VAL A 90 9.03 6.90 9.74
N VAL A 91 9.94 5.93 9.83
CA VAL A 91 10.82 5.56 8.71
C VAL A 91 10.47 4.18 8.20
N VAL A 92 10.73 3.93 6.92
CA VAL A 92 10.51 2.62 6.30
C VAL A 92 11.85 1.87 6.24
N PRO A 93 12.02 0.75 6.97
CA PRO A 93 13.18 -0.11 6.80
C PRO A 93 13.06 -0.85 5.47
N VAL A 94 14.04 -0.69 4.58
CA VAL A 94 14.07 -1.27 3.23
C VAL A 94 15.27 -2.20 3.09
N ASN A 95 15.03 -3.52 3.02
CA ASN A 95 16.11 -4.51 3.05
C ASN A 95 15.96 -5.62 2.01
N GLU A 96 14.82 -5.73 1.33
CA GLU A 96 14.58 -6.82 0.38
C GLU A 96 14.32 -6.34 -1.05
N THR A 97 13.76 -5.16 -1.22
CA THR A 97 13.43 -4.58 -2.51
C THR A 97 14.62 -3.81 -3.10
N ASP A 98 15.27 -4.40 -4.12
CA ASP A 98 16.48 -3.85 -4.75
C ASP A 98 16.32 -2.39 -5.19
N ARG A 99 15.18 -2.01 -5.78
CA ARG A 99 14.93 -0.61 -6.21
C ARG A 99 14.92 0.38 -5.05
N LEU A 100 14.25 0.05 -3.95
CA LEU A 100 14.23 0.90 -2.76
C LEU A 100 15.60 0.97 -2.07
N ILE A 101 16.35 -0.14 -2.08
CA ILE A 101 17.74 -0.17 -1.59
C ILE A 101 18.62 0.76 -2.44
N ASN A 102 18.50 0.68 -3.77
CA ASN A 102 19.25 1.54 -4.71
C ASN A 102 18.94 3.02 -4.48
N ILE A 103 17.66 3.39 -4.34
CA ILE A 103 17.25 4.77 -4.02
C ILE A 103 17.87 5.22 -2.70
N THR A 104 17.79 4.40 -1.65
CA THR A 104 18.40 4.70 -0.34
C THR A 104 19.91 4.99 -0.47
N HIS A 105 20.59 4.28 -1.37
CA HIS A 105 22.02 4.44 -1.61
C HIS A 105 22.41 5.54 -2.60
N GLY A 106 21.49 6.10 -3.38
CA GLY A 106 21.86 7.16 -4.31
C GLY A 106 21.03 7.27 -5.57
N ALA A 107 20.40 6.17 -6.03
CA ALA A 107 19.67 6.17 -7.29
C ALA A 107 18.52 7.20 -7.29
N GLU A 108 18.25 7.74 -8.47
CA GLU A 108 17.10 8.63 -8.69
C GLU A 108 15.83 7.78 -8.78
N PHE A 109 14.70 8.35 -8.36
CA PHE A 109 13.41 7.66 -8.41
C PHE A 109 13.06 7.27 -9.85
N GLU A 110 13.30 8.19 -10.77
CA GLU A 110 12.98 8.06 -12.19
C GLU A 110 13.76 6.93 -12.87
N ASP A 111 14.99 6.66 -12.41
CA ASP A 111 15.81 5.57 -12.95
C ASP A 111 15.28 4.18 -12.49
N GLU A 112 14.82 4.08 -11.25
CA GLU A 112 14.40 2.80 -10.65
C GLU A 112 12.93 2.44 -10.95
N TYR A 113 12.12 3.44 -11.32
CA TYR A 113 10.72 3.30 -11.73
C TYR A 113 10.50 3.72 -13.20
N GLU A 114 11.54 3.69 -14.04
CA GLU A 114 11.49 4.06 -15.48
C GLU A 114 10.42 3.26 -16.23
N THR A 115 10.21 2.00 -15.86
CA THR A 115 9.24 1.12 -16.55
C THR A 115 7.81 1.61 -16.37
N GLU A 116 7.44 1.95 -15.14
CA GLU A 116 6.12 2.48 -14.81
C GLU A 116 5.94 3.90 -15.36
N LEU A 117 7.00 4.73 -15.34
CA LEU A 117 6.97 6.06 -15.96
C LEU A 117 6.75 6.00 -17.48
N ASP A 118 7.28 4.97 -18.15
CA ASP A 118 7.21 4.82 -19.61
C ASP A 118 5.95 4.08 -20.11
N ASP A 119 5.29 3.28 -19.26
CA ASP A 119 4.17 2.44 -19.70
C ASP A 119 2.87 3.25 -19.93
N GLY A 120 2.71 4.38 -19.24
CA GLY A 120 1.54 5.28 -19.33
C GLY A 120 0.25 4.69 -18.75
N ASP A 121 0.32 3.48 -18.21
CA ASP A 121 -0.80 2.71 -17.69
C ASP A 121 -0.76 2.55 -16.16
N THR A 122 0.45 2.64 -15.58
CA THR A 122 0.69 2.45 -14.15
C THR A 122 1.20 3.74 -13.53
N HIS A 123 0.64 4.17 -12.39
CA HIS A 123 1.26 5.24 -11.62
C HIS A 123 2.57 4.74 -10.98
N ALA A 124 3.70 5.28 -11.40
CA ALA A 124 5.03 5.01 -10.85
C ALA A 124 5.08 5.38 -9.37
N PHE A 125 4.47 6.51 -9.00
CA PHE A 125 4.42 6.96 -7.61
C PHE A 125 3.57 6.03 -6.73
N GLU A 126 2.41 5.57 -7.23
CA GLU A 126 1.56 4.60 -6.51
C GLU A 126 2.29 3.26 -6.32
N THR A 127 2.96 2.78 -7.36
CA THR A 127 3.78 1.57 -7.30
C THR A 127 4.89 1.70 -6.25
N PHE A 128 5.54 2.87 -6.19
CA PHE A 128 6.54 3.16 -5.18
C PHE A 128 5.98 3.18 -3.76
N LEU A 129 4.80 3.76 -3.54
CA LEU A 129 4.14 3.71 -2.23
C LEU A 129 3.73 2.29 -1.83
N SER A 130 3.24 1.50 -2.79
CA SER A 130 2.91 0.08 -2.56
C SER A 130 4.14 -0.71 -2.10
N ASP A 131 5.29 -0.49 -2.73
CA ASP A 131 6.55 -1.12 -2.34
C ASP A 131 7.02 -0.72 -0.94
N LEU A 132 6.87 0.56 -0.59
CA LEU A 132 7.18 1.04 0.74
C LEU A 132 6.25 0.45 1.80
N GLU A 133 4.96 0.33 1.49
CA GLU A 133 3.98 -0.29 2.37
C GLU A 133 4.33 -1.77 2.60
N ASP A 134 4.70 -2.50 1.55
CA ASP A 134 5.14 -3.89 1.64
C ASP A 134 6.40 -4.04 2.53
N GLU A 135 7.43 -3.22 2.33
CA GLU A 135 8.63 -3.22 3.18
C GLU A 135 8.30 -2.79 4.62
N TYR A 136 7.44 -1.78 4.81
CA TYR A 136 7.03 -1.31 6.13
C TYR A 136 6.28 -2.40 6.89
N GLN A 137 5.27 -3.03 6.31
CA GLN A 137 4.50 -4.11 6.93
C GLN A 137 5.36 -5.32 7.28
N LYS A 138 6.40 -5.58 6.47
CA LYS A 138 7.27 -6.73 6.64
C LYS A 138 8.39 -6.51 7.66
N ASN A 139 8.98 -5.33 7.67
CA ASN A 139 10.20 -5.05 8.44
C ASN A 139 9.93 -4.23 9.72
N SER A 140 8.89 -3.40 9.75
CA SER A 140 8.60 -2.56 10.91
C SER A 140 8.20 -3.42 12.10
N GLY A 141 8.88 -3.20 13.24
CA GLY A 141 8.70 -3.97 14.46
C GLY A 141 9.41 -5.33 14.47
N GLU A 142 9.99 -5.76 13.36
CA GLU A 142 10.66 -7.06 13.24
C GLU A 142 12.18 -6.94 13.46
N PRO A 143 12.82 -7.88 14.17
CA PRO A 143 14.27 -7.94 14.28
C PRO A 143 14.92 -8.30 12.94
N MET A 144 15.80 -7.44 12.44
CA MET A 144 16.54 -7.58 11.19
C MET A 144 18.03 -7.80 11.47
N VAL A 145 18.69 -8.59 10.62
CA VAL A 145 20.13 -8.79 10.69
C VAL A 145 20.82 -7.48 10.29
N ALA A 146 21.69 -6.97 11.15
CA ALA A 146 22.41 -5.74 10.88
C ALA A 146 23.49 -5.93 9.79
N SER A 147 23.52 -5.05 8.80
CA SER A 147 24.57 -4.94 7.79
C SER A 147 25.87 -4.31 8.33
N GLY A 148 25.77 -3.61 9.48
CA GLY A 148 26.85 -2.83 10.08
C GLY A 148 26.93 -1.38 9.57
N GLU A 149 26.01 -0.98 8.69
CA GLU A 149 25.89 0.38 8.20
C GLU A 149 24.42 0.80 8.08
N LEU A 150 24.09 1.92 8.73
CA LEU A 150 22.78 2.55 8.65
C LEU A 150 22.85 3.61 7.54
N VAL A 151 22.12 3.41 6.44
CA VAL A 151 21.97 4.43 5.40
C VAL A 151 20.55 4.93 5.43
N VAL A 152 20.40 6.23 5.64
CA VAL A 152 19.10 6.90 5.72
C VAL A 152 19.01 7.88 4.56
N ARG A 153 17.88 7.89 3.86
CA ARG A 153 17.58 8.86 2.83
C ARG A 153 16.18 9.41 3.00
N GLN A 154 16.04 10.72 2.88
CA GLN A 154 14.75 11.37 2.65
C GLN A 154 14.67 11.73 1.17
N ILE A 155 13.58 11.30 0.56
CA ILE A 155 13.23 11.60 -0.83
C ILE A 155 11.94 12.41 -0.85
N SER A 156 11.84 13.29 -1.84
CA SER A 156 10.65 14.09 -2.12
C SER A 156 10.20 13.75 -3.53
N ILE A 157 8.95 13.33 -3.70
CA ILE A 157 8.42 12.96 -5.01
C ILE A 157 7.16 13.79 -5.28
N ASP A 158 7.10 14.39 -6.48
CA ASP A 158 5.86 14.98 -6.99
C ASP A 158 4.91 13.84 -7.37
N PRO A 159 3.70 13.76 -6.80
CA PRO A 159 2.75 12.69 -7.13
C PRO A 159 2.29 12.74 -8.60
N ASN A 160 2.55 13.84 -9.32
CA ASN A 160 2.25 13.99 -10.75
C ASN A 160 3.53 13.88 -11.61
N VAL A 161 4.54 13.16 -11.12
CA VAL A 161 5.78 12.90 -11.86
C VAL A 161 5.53 12.11 -13.15
N ASP A 162 4.46 11.32 -13.18
CA ASP A 162 3.94 10.65 -14.38
C ASP A 162 2.77 11.42 -15.02
N GLU A 163 2.86 11.64 -16.34
CA GLU A 163 1.70 11.99 -17.15
C GLU A 163 0.98 10.70 -17.53
N VAL A 164 0.16 10.16 -16.61
CA VAL A 164 -0.61 8.94 -16.91
C VAL A 164 -1.76 9.28 -17.86
N GLU A 165 -1.96 8.46 -18.88
CA GLU A 165 -3.07 8.67 -19.82
C GLU A 165 -4.42 8.51 -19.08
N ASN A 166 -5.39 9.36 -19.42
CA ASN A 166 -6.74 9.25 -18.87
C ASN A 166 -7.32 7.86 -19.15
N GLU A 167 -8.07 7.32 -18.18
CA GLU A 167 -8.83 6.10 -18.42
C GLU A 167 -10.00 6.39 -19.34
N HIS A 168 -10.12 5.58 -20.38
CA HIS A 168 -11.27 5.60 -21.26
C HIS A 168 -12.30 4.60 -20.77
N GLU A 169 -13.49 5.10 -20.48
CA GLU A 169 -14.65 4.27 -20.20
C GLU A 169 -15.66 4.40 -21.32
N SER A 170 -16.26 3.28 -21.69
CA SER A 170 -17.37 3.26 -22.63
C SER A 170 -18.49 2.38 -22.12
N ALA A 171 -19.71 2.79 -22.42
CA ALA A 171 -20.90 2.00 -22.17
C ALA A 171 -21.81 2.02 -23.39
N GLU A 172 -22.35 0.87 -23.76
CA GLU A 172 -23.29 0.69 -24.86
C GLU A 172 -24.61 0.12 -24.34
N LEU A 173 -25.69 0.87 -24.53
CA LEU A 173 -27.04 0.46 -24.18
C LEU A 173 -27.81 0.03 -25.44
N GLU A 174 -28.26 -1.22 -25.48
CA GLU A 174 -28.97 -1.80 -26.62
C GLU A 174 -30.27 -2.49 -26.17
N VAL A 175 -31.34 -2.34 -26.97
CA VAL A 175 -32.53 -3.20 -26.90
C VAL A 175 -32.24 -4.52 -27.62
N THR A 176 -31.92 -5.57 -26.86
CA THR A 176 -31.48 -6.86 -27.40
C THR A 176 -32.63 -7.82 -27.73
N GLU A 177 -33.79 -7.69 -27.06
CA GLU A 177 -34.97 -8.50 -27.37
C GLU A 177 -36.24 -7.64 -27.46
N THR A 178 -37.07 -7.97 -28.46
CA THR A 178 -38.40 -7.37 -28.62
C THR A 178 -39.48 -8.41 -28.83
N SER A 179 -40.70 -8.08 -28.40
CA SER A 179 -41.87 -8.87 -28.73
C SER A 179 -42.20 -8.78 -30.22
N ARG A 180 -43.03 -9.69 -30.73
CA ARG A 180 -43.55 -9.70 -32.11
C ARG A 180 -44.22 -8.40 -32.58
N PHE A 181 -44.53 -7.49 -31.66
CA PHE A 181 -45.20 -6.22 -31.92
C PHE A 181 -44.25 -5.01 -31.80
N GLY A 182 -42.95 -5.22 -31.62
CA GLY A 182 -41.98 -4.12 -31.49
C GLY A 182 -41.98 -3.45 -30.12
N ASN A 183 -42.34 -4.20 -29.08
CA ASN A 183 -42.23 -3.75 -27.68
C ASN A 183 -40.98 -4.34 -27.04
N ILE A 184 -40.38 -3.61 -26.10
CA ILE A 184 -39.09 -3.96 -25.48
C ILE A 184 -39.26 -5.09 -24.47
N ARG A 185 -38.40 -6.13 -24.57
CA ARG A 185 -38.38 -7.31 -23.70
C ARG A 185 -37.08 -7.46 -22.92
N GLU A 186 -35.99 -7.03 -23.54
CA GLU A 186 -34.67 -7.07 -22.94
C GLU A 186 -33.88 -5.85 -23.37
N VAL A 187 -33.14 -5.31 -22.40
CA VAL A 187 -32.16 -4.25 -22.60
C VAL A 187 -30.85 -4.71 -21.97
N THR A 188 -29.76 -4.52 -22.70
CA THR A 188 -28.40 -4.84 -22.24
C THR A 188 -27.57 -3.57 -22.25
N LEU A 189 -26.93 -3.29 -21.12
CA LEU A 189 -25.83 -2.34 -21.01
C LEU A 189 -24.53 -3.14 -21.03
N SER A 190 -23.70 -2.93 -22.04
CA SER A 190 -22.32 -3.42 -22.08
C SER A 190 -21.41 -2.29 -21.58
N TYR A 191 -20.42 -2.62 -20.76
CA TYR A 191 -19.46 -1.67 -20.21
C TYR A 191 -18.04 -2.20 -20.42
N ASP A 192 -17.14 -1.30 -20.76
CA ASP A 192 -15.70 -1.53 -20.93
C ASP A 192 -14.97 -0.27 -20.43
N GLY A 193 -14.26 -0.39 -19.31
CA GLY A 193 -13.68 0.71 -18.56
C GLY A 193 -12.90 0.22 -17.34
N ILE A 194 -13.09 0.88 -16.20
CA ILE A 194 -12.27 0.77 -14.99
C ILE A 194 -12.63 -0.46 -14.14
N ASP A 195 -11.59 -1.15 -13.65
CA ASP A 195 -11.72 -2.28 -12.74
C ASP A 195 -12.37 -1.86 -11.40
N GLY A 196 -13.28 -2.67 -10.88
CA GLY A 196 -13.96 -2.41 -9.61
C GLY A 196 -15.11 -1.40 -9.70
N ARG A 197 -15.37 -0.78 -10.86
CA ARG A 197 -16.45 0.19 -11.06
C ARG A 197 -17.83 -0.42 -10.77
N SER A 198 -18.64 0.28 -10.00
CA SER A 198 -20.04 -0.08 -9.75
C SER A 198 -20.97 0.76 -10.62
N ILE A 199 -21.80 0.10 -11.42
CA ILE A 199 -22.75 0.75 -12.33
C ILE A 199 -24.17 0.29 -11.99
N GLU A 200 -25.09 1.23 -11.97
CA GLU A 200 -26.52 1.00 -11.83
C GLU A 200 -27.26 1.41 -13.10
N LEU A 201 -28.07 0.50 -13.66
CA LEU A 201 -28.95 0.76 -14.78
C LEU A 201 -30.40 0.80 -14.30
N GLU A 202 -31.06 1.92 -14.56
CA GLU A 202 -32.48 2.14 -14.35
C GLU A 202 -33.21 2.29 -15.70
N LEU A 203 -34.40 1.70 -15.80
CA LEU A 203 -35.31 1.85 -16.93
C LEU A 203 -36.70 2.25 -16.43
N GLU A 204 -37.23 3.35 -16.94
CA GLU A 204 -38.56 3.85 -16.62
C GLU A 204 -39.44 3.97 -17.87
N GLY A 205 -40.76 3.91 -17.68
CA GLY A 205 -41.71 4.15 -18.76
C GLY A 205 -43.06 3.52 -18.48
N SER A 206 -43.64 2.88 -19.50
CA SER A 206 -44.94 2.22 -19.37
C SER A 206 -44.96 0.90 -20.10
N TYR A 207 -45.75 -0.04 -19.60
CA TYR A 207 -46.15 -1.22 -20.37
C TYR A 207 -47.22 -0.85 -21.41
N THR A 208 -47.45 -1.70 -22.42
CA THR A 208 -48.48 -1.47 -23.46
C THR A 208 -49.92 -1.31 -22.93
N THR A 209 -50.14 -1.60 -21.65
CA THR A 209 -51.40 -1.35 -20.94
C THR A 209 -51.56 0.06 -20.37
N GLY A 210 -50.52 0.89 -20.45
CA GLY A 210 -50.46 2.22 -19.84
C GLY A 210 -50.22 2.19 -18.32
N THR A 211 -49.69 1.10 -17.79
CA THR A 211 -49.23 1.01 -16.39
C THR A 211 -47.75 1.30 -16.32
N ASP A 212 -47.30 1.98 -15.26
CA ASP A 212 -45.90 2.33 -15.07
C ASP A 212 -44.98 1.10 -15.06
N LEU A 213 -43.81 1.28 -15.65
CA LEU A 213 -42.72 0.33 -15.76
C LEU A 213 -41.50 0.97 -15.11
N HIS A 214 -40.87 0.25 -14.19
CA HIS A 214 -39.63 0.66 -13.55
C HIS A 214 -38.81 -0.61 -13.26
N TYR A 215 -37.56 -0.61 -13.70
CA TYR A 215 -36.58 -1.66 -13.44
C TYR A 215 -35.25 -1.02 -13.05
N GLU A 216 -34.59 -1.62 -12.07
CA GLU A 216 -33.29 -1.18 -11.58
C GLU A 216 -32.40 -2.41 -11.43
N LYS A 217 -31.14 -2.29 -11.86
CA LYS A 217 -30.15 -3.35 -11.69
C LYS A 217 -28.75 -2.76 -11.64
N SER A 218 -28.02 -3.09 -10.58
CA SER A 218 -26.62 -2.71 -10.41
C SER A 218 -25.66 -3.90 -10.52
N ARG A 219 -24.41 -3.60 -10.88
CA ARG A 219 -23.31 -4.55 -10.96
C ARG A 219 -21.97 -3.84 -10.74
N THR A 220 -21.09 -4.50 -9.99
CA THR A 220 -19.66 -4.14 -9.88
C THR A 220 -18.84 -4.96 -10.89
N PHE A 221 -18.00 -4.30 -11.67
CA PHE A 221 -17.17 -4.90 -12.72
C PHE A 221 -15.74 -5.11 -12.23
N SER A 222 -15.46 -6.25 -11.60
CA SER A 222 -14.14 -6.55 -11.02
C SER A 222 -12.97 -6.66 -12.01
N THR A 223 -13.25 -6.64 -13.31
CA THR A 223 -12.25 -6.73 -14.40
C THR A 223 -12.51 -5.69 -15.49
N GLY A 224 -13.18 -4.58 -15.12
CA GLY A 224 -13.34 -3.40 -15.98
C GLY A 224 -14.34 -3.55 -17.10
N SER A 225 -14.78 -4.77 -17.38
CA SER A 225 -15.66 -5.08 -18.50
C SER A 225 -16.77 -6.05 -18.14
N GLY A 226 -17.92 -5.92 -18.81
CA GLY A 226 -19.02 -6.87 -18.72
C GLY A 226 -20.35 -6.30 -19.16
N SER A 227 -21.45 -6.89 -18.69
CA SER A 227 -22.79 -6.40 -19.00
C SER A 227 -23.80 -6.50 -17.86
N ILE A 228 -24.77 -5.59 -17.89
CA ILE A 228 -26.01 -5.60 -17.10
C ILE A 228 -27.15 -5.89 -18.06
N VAL A 229 -27.86 -7.00 -17.82
CA VAL A 229 -29.03 -7.40 -18.63
C VAL A 229 -30.29 -7.27 -17.80
N ILE A 230 -31.24 -6.44 -18.24
CA ILE A 230 -32.62 -6.40 -17.74
C ILE A 230 -33.47 -7.19 -18.73
N SER A 231 -33.73 -8.46 -18.40
CA SER A 231 -34.55 -9.38 -19.20
C SER A 231 -35.98 -9.48 -18.67
N ASP A 232 -36.83 -10.19 -19.41
CA ASP A 232 -38.21 -10.49 -19.02
C ASP A 232 -39.05 -9.25 -18.67
N ILE A 233 -38.78 -8.13 -19.34
CA ILE A 233 -39.52 -6.87 -19.17
C ILE A 233 -40.98 -7.15 -19.48
N SER A 234 -41.78 -7.22 -18.43
CA SER A 234 -43.15 -7.71 -18.53
C SER A 234 -44.02 -7.31 -17.35
N SER A 235 -45.24 -6.84 -17.66
CA SER A 235 -46.21 -6.47 -16.64
C SER A 235 -46.60 -7.70 -15.80
N PRO A 236 -46.60 -7.60 -14.45
CA PRO A 236 -46.92 -8.72 -13.55
C PRO A 236 -48.31 -9.33 -13.77
N LYS A 237 -49.24 -8.56 -14.34
CA LYS A 237 -50.65 -8.94 -14.45
C LYS A 237 -50.98 -9.69 -15.74
N ALA A 238 -50.17 -9.54 -16.79
CA ALA A 238 -50.56 -10.01 -18.12
C ALA A 238 -49.41 -10.17 -19.13
N ASN A 239 -48.15 -10.22 -18.68
CA ASN A 239 -46.96 -10.44 -19.51
C ASN A 239 -46.81 -9.43 -20.68
N PHE A 240 -47.33 -8.21 -20.53
CA PHE A 240 -47.17 -7.15 -21.53
C PHE A 240 -45.75 -6.59 -21.50
N ALA A 241 -45.12 -6.46 -22.66
CA ALA A 241 -43.78 -5.88 -22.81
C ALA A 241 -43.78 -4.36 -22.54
N GLY A 242 -42.58 -3.78 -22.40
CA GLY A 242 -42.40 -2.32 -22.30
C GLY A 242 -42.78 -1.63 -23.60
N ASP A 243 -43.63 -0.61 -23.51
CA ASP A 243 -44.08 0.19 -24.66
C ASP A 243 -43.02 1.26 -24.93
N PRO A 244 -42.37 1.25 -26.11
CA PRO A 244 -41.38 2.25 -26.43
C PRO A 244 -42.03 3.63 -26.65
N PRO A 245 -41.30 4.73 -26.34
CA PRO A 245 -39.96 4.74 -25.79
C PRO A 245 -39.91 4.48 -24.29
N LEU A 246 -38.79 3.91 -23.83
CA LEU A 246 -38.42 3.91 -22.41
C LEU A 246 -37.40 5.01 -22.12
N ASP A 247 -37.40 5.48 -20.89
CA ASP A 247 -36.38 6.36 -20.33
C ASP A 247 -35.33 5.48 -19.62
N PHE A 248 -34.08 5.92 -19.62
CA PHE A 248 -32.99 5.19 -18.96
C PHE A 248 -32.09 6.14 -18.18
N SER A 249 -31.53 5.62 -17.10
CA SER A 249 -30.45 6.26 -16.33
C SER A 249 -29.38 5.23 -16.05
N VAL A 250 -28.13 5.62 -16.21
CA VAL A 250 -26.95 4.84 -15.83
C VAL A 250 -26.20 5.67 -14.80
N GLU A 251 -26.13 5.20 -13.56
CA GLU A 251 -25.38 5.85 -12.49
C GLU A 251 -24.07 5.10 -12.20
N TYR A 252 -23.03 5.86 -11.90
CA TYR A 252 -21.70 5.40 -11.51
C TYR A 252 -21.11 6.37 -10.48
N GLU A 253 -19.98 6.02 -9.87
CA GLU A 253 -19.51 6.65 -8.62
C GLU A 253 -19.33 8.17 -8.68
N ASP A 254 -18.88 8.68 -9.82
CA ASP A 254 -18.53 10.08 -10.10
C ASP A 254 -19.42 10.73 -11.17
N GLY A 255 -20.52 10.09 -11.61
CA GLY A 255 -21.40 10.68 -12.60
C GLY A 255 -22.63 9.86 -12.99
N SER A 256 -23.35 10.36 -14.00
CA SER A 256 -24.48 9.65 -14.58
C SER A 256 -24.68 9.95 -16.06
N TRP A 257 -25.17 8.94 -16.78
CA TRP A 257 -25.55 9.01 -18.17
C TRP A 257 -27.00 8.57 -18.33
N GLY A 258 -27.89 9.51 -18.67
CA GLY A 258 -29.31 9.22 -18.82
C GLY A 258 -29.89 9.84 -20.08
N GLY A 259 -31.02 9.29 -20.52
CA GLY A 259 -31.70 9.75 -21.72
C GLY A 259 -33.14 9.29 -21.78
N THR A 260 -33.88 9.92 -22.69
CA THR A 260 -35.26 9.54 -23.02
C THR A 260 -35.28 8.98 -24.43
N GLY A 261 -36.28 8.16 -24.76
CA GLY A 261 -36.44 7.76 -26.17
C GLY A 261 -35.78 6.44 -26.55
N LEU A 262 -35.52 5.52 -25.61
CA LEU A 262 -35.01 4.19 -25.95
C LEU A 262 -36.06 3.42 -26.76
N ASN A 263 -35.80 3.25 -28.06
CA ASN A 263 -36.70 2.58 -29.00
C ASN A 263 -36.11 1.24 -29.46
N VAL A 264 -36.95 0.40 -30.06
CA VAL A 264 -36.49 -0.84 -30.70
C VAL A 264 -35.44 -0.56 -31.78
N GLY A 265 -34.32 -1.29 -31.69
CA GLY A 265 -33.19 -1.14 -32.60
C GLY A 265 -32.35 0.12 -32.36
N THR A 266 -32.53 0.76 -31.20
CA THR A 266 -31.65 1.86 -30.76
C THR A 266 -30.46 1.25 -30.03
N THR A 267 -29.28 1.70 -30.42
CA THR A 267 -28.03 1.54 -29.68
C THR A 267 -27.58 2.93 -29.28
N LEU A 268 -27.31 3.14 -27.99
CA LEU A 268 -26.78 4.38 -27.46
C LEU A 268 -25.40 4.08 -26.88
N THR A 269 -24.45 4.96 -27.15
CA THR A 269 -23.08 4.84 -26.65
C THR A 269 -22.77 6.06 -25.80
N TRP A 270 -22.05 5.82 -24.71
CA TRP A 270 -21.43 6.82 -23.88
C TRP A 270 -19.94 6.51 -23.82
N ASP A 271 -19.14 7.56 -23.97
CA ASP A 271 -17.69 7.51 -23.85
C ASP A 271 -17.30 8.62 -22.86
N ASN A 272 -16.39 8.29 -21.96
CA ASN A 272 -15.89 9.21 -20.94
C ASN A 272 -14.38 9.05 -20.77
N GLU A 273 -13.73 10.16 -20.47
CA GLU A 273 -12.33 10.20 -20.06
C GLU A 273 -12.32 10.51 -18.57
N VAL A 274 -11.76 9.60 -17.79
CA VAL A 274 -11.55 9.77 -16.36
C VAL A 274 -10.09 10.12 -16.16
N GLU A 275 -9.82 11.26 -15.53
CA GLU A 275 -8.44 11.60 -15.15
C GLU A 275 -7.96 10.55 -14.14
N ARG A 276 -6.85 9.87 -14.45
CA ARG A 276 -6.17 9.03 -13.48
C ARG A 276 -5.45 9.92 -12.49
N SER A 277 -5.82 9.81 -11.23
CA SER A 277 -5.06 10.35 -10.11
C SER A 277 -4.54 9.18 -9.31
N ALA A 278 -3.28 9.25 -8.86
CA ALA A 278 -2.76 8.29 -7.90
C ALA A 278 -3.71 8.24 -6.70
N ASP A 279 -4.20 7.05 -6.36
CA ASP A 279 -5.01 6.86 -5.15
C ASP A 279 -4.04 6.78 -3.97
N LEU A 280 -3.82 7.94 -3.35
CA LEU A 280 -2.86 8.08 -2.28
C LEU A 280 -3.56 7.75 -0.97
N ASP A 281 -3.22 6.57 -0.42
CA ASP A 281 -3.62 6.23 0.93
C ASP A 281 -2.87 7.13 1.91
N ASP A 282 -3.45 8.30 2.17
CA ASP A 282 -2.94 9.33 3.10
C ASP A 282 -2.84 8.79 4.55
N ASP A 283 -3.33 7.58 4.85
CA ASP A 283 -3.25 6.96 6.17
C ASP A 283 -1.89 6.27 6.44
N ALA A 284 -1.02 6.13 5.44
CA ALA A 284 0.31 5.53 5.60
C ALA A 284 1.17 6.37 6.59
N PRO A 285 1.61 5.81 7.74
CA PRO A 285 2.19 6.60 8.82
C PRO A 285 3.60 7.14 8.52
N PHE A 286 4.23 6.68 7.44
CA PHE A 286 5.60 7.02 7.01
C PHE A 286 5.65 8.04 5.86
N VAL A 287 4.49 8.50 5.39
CA VAL A 287 4.37 9.45 4.29
C VAL A 287 3.96 10.82 4.85
N GLU A 288 4.67 11.88 4.45
CA GLU A 288 4.32 13.28 4.80
C GLU A 288 4.05 14.08 3.53
N TYR A 289 2.80 14.49 3.29
CA TYR A 289 2.48 15.46 2.25
C TYR A 289 2.79 16.89 2.70
N ARG A 290 3.53 17.65 1.89
CA ARG A 290 3.82 19.06 2.19
C ARG A 290 3.13 20.01 1.21
N ASP A 291 2.05 20.63 1.69
CA ASP A 291 1.28 21.67 0.96
C ASP A 291 2.15 22.78 0.33
N SER A 292 3.30 23.10 0.92
CA SER A 292 4.18 24.17 0.44
C SER A 292 4.93 23.84 -0.85
N THR A 293 5.22 22.55 -1.08
CA THR A 293 5.92 22.05 -2.26
C THR A 293 5.00 21.27 -3.19
N GLY A 294 3.90 20.72 -2.67
CA GLY A 294 3.05 19.79 -3.42
C GLY A 294 3.68 18.40 -3.55
N GLU A 295 4.71 18.11 -2.76
CA GLU A 295 5.48 16.87 -2.82
C GLU A 295 5.21 16.00 -1.60
N TYR A 296 5.34 14.70 -1.80
CA TYR A 296 5.35 13.70 -0.74
C TYR A 296 6.78 13.43 -0.29
N HIS A 297 7.00 13.46 1.02
CA HIS A 297 8.28 13.16 1.63
C HIS A 297 8.22 11.82 2.34
N VAL A 298 9.18 10.95 2.04
CA VAL A 298 9.37 9.67 2.72
C VAL A 298 10.80 9.56 3.21
N THR A 299 10.98 9.04 4.44
CA THR A 299 12.31 8.63 4.92
C THR A 299 12.43 7.12 4.87
N ILE A 300 13.39 6.64 4.09
CA ILE A 300 13.73 5.22 3.95
C ILE A 300 15.09 4.92 4.59
N VAL A 301 15.27 3.71 5.08
CA VAL A 301 16.49 3.28 5.77
C VAL A 301 16.88 1.84 5.44
N THR A 302 18.13 1.64 5.01
CA THR A 302 18.73 0.30 4.94
C THR A 302 19.53 0.05 6.21
N VAL A 303 19.50 -1.19 6.71
CA VAL A 303 20.13 -1.57 7.98
C VAL A 303 21.02 -2.78 7.88
#